data_AF-A0A379DIN8-F1
#
_entry.id   AF-A0A379DIN8-F1
#
_cell.length_a   1.000
_cell.length_b   1.000
_cell.length_c   1.000
_cell.angle_alpha   90.00
_cell.angle_beta   90.00
_cell.angle_gamma   90.00
#
_symmetry.space_group_name_H-M   'P 1'
#
loop_
_entity.id
_entity.type
_entity.pdbx_description
1 polymer ?
#
loop_
_entity_poly.entity_id
_entity_poly.type
_entity_poly.pdbx_seq_one_letter_code
_entity_poly.pdbx_strand_id
1 'polypeptide(L)'
;MSIDKELISRIENQIKDLEGLFSLYDGADGDSHKRMLVALAELQRLQGNMLKCMAEKTKSMPSVDIREQPPVSTHMESVQSPVEKKEESPVFNLKQLVSIMDYYRFLKVLFHNDNALLDDLSSFINGTPEYPQVLEYVDERFVWDEDEDTMSEFMGIVEKFYYTHYGRK
;
A
#
# COMPACT_ATOMS: atom_id res chain seq x y z
N MET A 1 10.30 11.31 28.55
CA MET A 1 9.91 11.04 27.16
C MET A 1 10.62 12.05 26.28
N SER A 2 11.67 11.67 25.55
CA SER A 2 12.51 12.64 24.82
C SER A 2 13.16 12.02 23.58
N ILE A 3 12.45 11.16 22.85
CA ILE A 3 12.96 10.51 21.62
C ILE A 3 12.26 11.01 20.34
N ASP A 4 11.22 11.85 20.43
CA ASP A 4 10.46 12.21 19.23
C ASP A 4 11.08 13.36 18.40
N LYS A 5 11.67 14.39 19.01
CA LYS A 5 12.05 15.60 18.25
C LYS A 5 13.35 15.45 17.45
N GLU A 6 14.34 14.74 18.01
CA GLU A 6 15.64 14.58 17.36
C GLU A 6 15.54 13.65 16.15
N LEU A 7 14.76 12.58 16.24
CA LEU A 7 14.53 11.65 15.13
C LEU A 7 13.74 12.34 14.01
N ILE A 8 12.69 13.10 14.34
CA ILE A 8 11.89 13.85 13.36
C ILE A 8 12.77 14.88 12.64
N SER A 9 13.55 15.71 13.35
CA SER A 9 14.44 16.67 12.70
C SER A 9 15.53 16.01 11.85
N ARG A 10 15.98 14.80 12.21
CA ARG A 10 16.95 14.06 11.40
C ARG A 10 16.35 13.58 10.09
N ILE A 11 15.10 13.11 10.12
CA ILE A 11 14.35 12.69 8.94
C ILE A 11 14.03 13.91 8.06
N GLU A 12 13.58 15.02 8.63
CA GLU A 12 13.27 16.26 7.88
C GLU A 12 14.50 16.85 7.19
N ASN A 13 15.66 16.82 7.83
CA ASN A 13 16.91 17.26 7.21
C ASN A 13 17.33 16.32 6.07
N GLN A 14 17.18 15.00 6.24
CA GLN A 14 17.46 14.06 5.16
C GLN A 14 16.53 14.24 3.97
N ILE A 15 15.26 14.58 4.18
CA ILE A 15 14.31 14.87 3.10
C ILE A 15 14.72 16.14 2.35
N LYS A 16 15.11 17.21 3.06
CA LYS A 16 15.59 18.46 2.43
C LYS A 16 16.86 18.26 1.60
N ASP A 17 17.81 17.46 2.09
CA ASP A 17 19.03 17.15 1.35
C ASP A 17 18.72 16.38 0.05
N LEU A 18 17.72 15.50 0.08
CA LEU A 18 17.24 14.77 -1.09
C LEU A 18 16.53 15.69 -2.09
N GLU A 19 15.66 16.59 -1.63
CA GLU A 19 14.99 17.58 -2.48
C GLU A 19 15.99 18.53 -3.17
N GLY A 20 17.06 18.93 -2.49
CA GLY A 20 18.15 19.70 -3.07
C GLY A 20 18.91 18.94 -4.17
N LEU A 21 19.12 17.64 -3.99
CA LEU A 21 19.74 16.76 -5.00
C LEU A 21 18.85 16.57 -6.23
N PHE A 22 17.52 16.52 -6.07
CA PHE A 22 16.57 16.44 -7.19
C PHE A 22 16.44 17.76 -7.95
N SER A 23 16.56 18.91 -7.28
CA SER A 23 16.54 20.24 -7.91
C SER A 23 17.76 20.52 -8.80
N LEU A 24 18.89 19.85 -8.54
CA LEU A 24 20.13 19.93 -9.33
C LEU A 24 20.17 18.95 -10.52
N TYR A 25 19.11 18.17 -10.73
CA TYR A 25 19.06 17.18 -11.80
C TYR A 25 18.62 17.82 -13.14
N ASP A 26 19.59 18.22 -13.96
CA ASP A 26 19.34 18.74 -15.33
C ASP A 26 19.27 17.63 -16.40
N GLY A 27 19.16 16.36 -15.99
CA GLY A 27 18.94 15.20 -16.87
C GLY A 27 20.02 14.91 -17.92
N ALA A 28 21.06 15.73 -18.05
CA ALA A 28 22.01 15.67 -19.17
C ALA A 28 23.36 15.02 -18.84
N ASP A 29 23.75 14.86 -17.56
CA ASP A 29 25.03 14.25 -17.18
C ASP A 29 24.89 12.94 -16.37
N GLY A 30 25.81 12.00 -16.63
CA GLY A 30 25.81 10.69 -15.99
C GLY A 30 26.17 10.71 -14.50
N ASP A 31 26.63 11.84 -13.97
CA ASP A 31 27.00 12.00 -12.57
C ASP A 31 25.76 12.34 -11.71
N SER A 32 24.83 13.11 -12.26
CA SER A 32 23.52 13.40 -11.69
C SER A 32 22.64 12.15 -11.63
N HIS A 33 22.73 11.28 -12.66
CA HIS A 33 22.05 9.99 -12.66
C HIS A 33 22.59 9.03 -11.57
N LYS A 34 23.91 8.98 -11.39
CA LYS A 34 24.52 8.19 -10.31
C LYS A 34 24.11 8.70 -8.92
N ARG A 35 24.07 10.02 -8.73
CA ARG A 35 23.60 10.64 -7.48
C ARG A 35 22.14 10.31 -7.19
N MET A 36 21.28 10.32 -8.21
CA MET A 36 19.88 9.88 -8.08
C MET A 36 19.75 8.41 -7.69
N LEU A 37 20.53 7.52 -8.30
CA LEU A 37 20.53 6.09 -7.94
C LEU A 37 20.97 5.85 -6.49
N VAL A 38 21.98 6.59 -6.02
CA VAL A 38 22.44 6.53 -4.63
C VAL A 38 21.36 7.05 -3.67
N ALA A 39 20.70 8.16 -4.02
CA ALA A 39 19.58 8.72 -3.24
C ALA A 39 18.40 7.73 -3.13
N LEU A 40 18.04 7.06 -4.23
CA LEU A 40 16.99 6.04 -4.25
C LEU A 40 17.36 4.82 -3.39
N ALA A 41 18.61 4.38 -3.42
CA ALA A 41 19.09 3.27 -2.60
C ALA A 41 19.03 3.60 -1.09
N GLU A 42 19.38 4.83 -0.70
CA GLU A 42 19.27 5.26 0.70
C GLU A 42 17.81 5.40 1.15
N LEU A 43 16.91 5.87 0.28
CA LEU A 43 15.47 5.91 0.57
C LEU A 43 14.90 4.51 0.83
N GLN A 44 15.26 3.52 0.00
CA GLN A 44 14.85 2.13 0.20
C GLN A 44 15.40 1.56 1.52
N ARG A 45 16.65 1.89 1.87
CA ARG A 45 17.25 1.48 3.13
C ARG A 45 16.54 2.09 4.34
N LEU A 46 16.17 3.37 4.28
CA LEU A 46 15.42 4.06 5.33
C LEU A 46 14.02 3.47 5.50
N GLN A 47 13.32 3.15 4.41
CA GLN A 47 12.02 2.47 4.46
C GLN A 47 12.11 1.09 5.11
N GLY A 48 13.13 0.29 4.76
CA GLY A 48 13.38 -1.01 5.39
C GLY A 48 13.66 -0.90 6.89
N ASN A 49 14.42 0.11 7.30
CA ASN A 49 14.69 0.37 8.72
C ASN A 49 13.43 0.81 9.47
N MET A 50 12.59 1.67 8.90
CA MET A 50 11.30 2.03 9.49
C MET A 50 10.39 0.81 9.66
N LEU A 51 10.28 -0.05 8.64
CA LEU A 51 9.47 -1.26 8.70
C LEU A 51 9.96 -2.21 9.80
N LYS A 52 11.28 -2.32 9.97
CA LYS A 52 11.90 -3.10 11.05
C LYS A 52 11.62 -2.50 12.43
N CYS A 53 11.71 -1.19 12.60
CA CYS A 53 11.37 -0.51 13.86
C CYS A 53 9.88 -0.66 14.21
N MET A 54 8.99 -0.65 13.21
CA MET A 54 7.56 -0.91 13.42
C MET A 54 7.30 -2.37 13.82
N ALA A 55 8.00 -3.33 13.20
CA ALA A 55 7.88 -4.75 13.53
C ALA A 55 8.46 -5.13 14.91
N GLU A 56 9.50 -4.43 15.36
CA GLU A 56 10.05 -4.61 16.71
C GLU A 56 9.12 -4.02 17.80
N LYS A 57 8.32 -3.01 17.47
CA LYS A 57 7.35 -2.38 18.38
C LYS A 57 6.12 -3.24 18.67
N THR A 58 5.79 -4.22 17.82
CA THR A 58 4.68 -5.17 18.03
C THR A 58 5.06 -6.41 18.86
N LYS A 59 6.33 -6.55 19.27
CA LYS A 59 6.81 -7.73 20.02
C LYS A 59 6.83 -7.56 21.55
N SER A 60 6.28 -6.45 22.05
CA SER A 60 6.16 -6.15 23.49
C SER A 60 4.71 -5.88 23.89
N MET A 61 3.87 -6.93 23.89
CA MET A 61 2.72 -7.00 24.80
C MET A 61 2.92 -8.23 25.70
N PRO A 62 2.85 -8.08 27.04
CA PRO A 62 2.96 -9.22 27.93
C PRO A 62 1.71 -10.09 27.80
N SER A 63 1.96 -11.38 27.61
CA SER A 63 0.97 -12.46 27.70
C SER A 63 0.34 -12.44 29.09
N VAL A 64 -0.97 -12.20 29.18
CA VAL A 64 -1.73 -12.31 30.43
C VAL A 64 -2.02 -13.79 30.65
N ASP A 65 -1.34 -14.36 31.64
CA ASP A 65 -1.59 -15.67 32.24
C ASP A 65 -2.90 -15.61 33.04
N ILE A 66 -3.92 -16.38 32.63
CA ILE A 66 -5.16 -16.55 33.40
C ILE A 66 -5.16 -17.98 33.94
N ARG A 67 -4.83 -18.10 35.23
CA ARG A 67 -4.94 -19.32 36.02
C ARG A 67 -6.26 -19.29 36.83
N GLU A 68 -6.97 -20.41 36.78
CA GLU A 68 -8.17 -20.86 37.52
C GLU A 68 -8.31 -20.31 38.98
N GLN A 69 -9.47 -20.03 39.62
CA GLN A 69 -10.79 -20.73 39.70
C GLN A 69 -11.83 -19.91 40.59
N PRO A 70 -13.03 -20.39 41.05
CA PRO A 70 -14.41 -19.86 40.75
C PRO A 70 -15.25 -19.46 42.03
N PRO A 71 -16.62 -19.58 42.11
CA PRO A 71 -17.77 -19.26 41.22
C PRO A 71 -18.77 -18.25 41.88
N VAL A 72 -19.73 -17.66 41.14
CA VAL A 72 -21.17 -17.57 41.52
C VAL A 72 -22.01 -17.09 40.32
N SER A 73 -22.98 -17.94 40.00
CA SER A 73 -24.23 -17.79 39.23
C SER A 73 -24.76 -16.37 38.97
N THR A 74 -25.16 -16.08 37.73
CA THR A 74 -26.58 -15.99 37.32
C THR A 74 -26.69 -15.94 35.79
N HIS A 75 -27.21 -17.04 35.24
CA HIS A 75 -28.05 -17.21 34.04
C HIS A 75 -28.35 -15.97 33.18
N MET A 76 -28.00 -16.00 31.88
CA MET A 76 -28.96 -16.02 30.76
C MET A 76 -28.26 -16.60 29.51
N GLU A 77 -28.90 -17.61 28.91
CA GLU A 77 -28.56 -18.15 27.59
C GLU A 77 -28.60 -17.05 26.52
N SER A 78 -27.54 -16.96 25.72
CA SER A 78 -27.68 -16.51 24.34
C SER A 78 -26.68 -17.28 23.49
N VAL A 79 -27.28 -18.08 22.63
CA VAL A 79 -26.74 -19.01 21.63
C VAL A 79 -25.38 -18.57 21.06
N GLN A 80 -24.36 -19.39 21.30
CA GLN A 80 -23.12 -19.35 20.51
C GLN A 80 -23.47 -19.63 19.05
N SER A 81 -23.40 -18.60 18.21
CA SER A 81 -23.30 -18.82 16.77
C SER A 81 -21.89 -19.34 16.46
N PRO A 82 -21.73 -20.36 15.60
CA PRO A 82 -20.42 -20.79 15.15
C PRO A 82 -19.72 -19.60 14.51
N VAL A 83 -18.47 -19.36 14.88
CA VAL A 83 -17.58 -18.49 14.12
C VAL A 83 -17.39 -19.19 12.77
N GLU A 84 -18.28 -18.89 11.82
CA GLU A 84 -18.03 -19.09 10.42
C GLU A 84 -16.70 -18.39 10.13
N LYS A 85 -15.72 -19.15 9.66
CA LYS A 85 -14.52 -18.58 9.06
C LYS A 85 -15.02 -17.75 7.90
N LYS A 86 -15.16 -16.44 8.11
CA LYS A 86 -15.46 -15.47 7.07
C LYS A 86 -14.37 -15.69 6.03
N GLU A 87 -14.73 -16.27 4.89
CA GLU A 87 -13.83 -16.36 3.74
C GLU A 87 -13.39 -14.92 3.48
N GLU A 88 -12.10 -14.64 3.72
CA GLU A 88 -11.56 -13.30 3.51
C GLU A 88 -11.74 -12.98 2.02
N SER A 89 -12.60 -12.01 1.74
CA SER A 89 -12.80 -11.51 0.39
C SER A 89 -11.45 -11.02 -0.15
N PRO A 90 -11.11 -11.36 -1.40
CA PRO A 90 -9.82 -11.04 -1.97
C PRO A 90 -9.63 -9.52 -2.01
N VAL A 91 -8.47 -9.06 -1.53
CA VAL A 91 -8.15 -7.64 -1.46
C VAL A 91 -7.21 -7.28 -2.61
N PHE A 92 -7.68 -6.41 -3.50
CA PHE A 92 -6.88 -5.69 -4.46
C PHE A 92 -5.93 -4.72 -3.74
N ASN A 93 -4.63 -4.96 -3.91
CA ASN A 93 -3.56 -4.11 -3.44
C ASN A 93 -2.48 -4.04 -4.51
N LEU A 94 -2.43 -2.93 -5.24
CA LEU A 94 -1.52 -2.77 -6.37
C LEU A 94 -0.05 -3.02 -5.96
N LYS A 95 0.38 -2.55 -4.78
CA LYS A 95 1.75 -2.73 -4.27
C LYS A 95 2.15 -4.19 -4.12
N GLN A 96 1.19 -5.09 -3.92
CA GLN A 96 1.42 -6.52 -3.78
C GLN A 96 1.31 -7.28 -5.11
N LEU A 97 0.65 -6.69 -6.10
CA LEU A 97 0.37 -7.31 -7.40
C LEU A 97 1.46 -7.02 -8.45
N VAL A 98 2.21 -5.92 -8.30
CA VAL A 98 3.17 -5.47 -9.31
C VAL A 98 4.55 -5.19 -8.73
N SER A 99 5.56 -5.02 -9.59
CA SER A 99 6.89 -4.61 -9.15
C SER A 99 6.87 -3.17 -8.64
N ILE A 100 7.85 -2.81 -7.80
CA ILE A 100 7.96 -1.44 -7.28
C ILE A 100 8.11 -0.40 -8.39
N MET A 101 8.80 -0.75 -9.48
CA MET A 101 8.99 0.12 -10.64
C MET A 101 7.65 0.35 -11.36
N ASP A 102 6.88 -0.71 -11.57
CA ASP A 102 5.56 -0.61 -12.20
C ASP A 102 4.59 0.19 -11.34
N TYR A 103 4.60 -0.02 -10.02
CA TYR A 103 3.79 0.76 -9.09
C TYR A 103 4.04 2.27 -9.24
N TYR A 104 5.32 2.69 -9.23
CA TYR A 104 5.65 4.10 -9.40
C TYR A 104 5.37 4.61 -10.82
N ARG A 105 5.51 3.77 -11.84
CA ARG A 105 5.13 4.12 -13.21
C ARG A 105 3.63 4.39 -13.29
N PHE A 106 2.78 3.48 -12.82
CA PHE A 106 1.32 3.66 -12.81
C PHE A 106 0.93 4.89 -12.01
N LEU A 107 1.45 5.05 -10.79
CA LEU A 107 1.17 6.21 -9.94
C LEU A 107 1.54 7.52 -10.64
N LYS A 108 2.69 7.60 -11.30
CA LYS A 108 3.15 8.81 -11.98
C LYS A 108 2.34 9.12 -13.23
N VAL A 109 2.08 8.10 -14.05
CA VAL A 109 1.52 8.24 -15.39
C VAL A 109 0.00 8.35 -15.33
N LEU A 110 -0.66 7.37 -14.73
CA LEU A 110 -2.12 7.27 -14.70
C LEU A 110 -2.74 8.13 -13.58
N PHE A 111 -2.06 8.23 -12.44
CA PHE A 111 -2.61 8.93 -11.28
C PHE A 111 -1.94 10.29 -11.03
N HIS A 112 -1.03 10.75 -11.90
CA HIS A 112 -0.31 12.02 -11.76
C HIS A 112 0.35 12.24 -10.39
N ASN A 113 0.86 11.18 -9.78
CA ASN A 113 1.40 11.11 -8.42
C ASN A 113 0.39 11.31 -7.27
N ASP A 114 -0.90 11.27 -7.58
CA ASP A 114 -1.97 11.33 -6.59
C ASP A 114 -2.24 9.93 -6.01
N ASN A 115 -1.79 9.72 -4.76
CA ASN A 115 -2.03 8.46 -4.07
C ASN A 115 -3.49 8.32 -3.62
N ALA A 116 -4.22 9.42 -3.42
CA ALA A 116 -5.62 9.36 -3.00
C ALA A 116 -6.49 8.78 -4.12
N LEU A 117 -6.25 9.17 -5.38
CA LEU A 117 -6.96 8.59 -6.53
C LEU A 117 -6.72 7.09 -6.70
N LEU A 118 -5.48 6.65 -6.46
CA LEU A 118 -5.14 5.23 -6.50
C LEU A 118 -5.80 4.45 -5.35
N ASP A 119 -5.80 5.01 -4.14
CA ASP A 119 -6.44 4.41 -2.97
C ASP A 119 -7.97 4.36 -3.13
N ASP A 120 -8.57 5.40 -3.72
CA ASP A 120 -10.00 5.46 -4.04
C ASP A 120 -10.38 4.39 -5.08
N LEU A 121 -9.62 4.26 -6.17
CA LEU A 121 -9.84 3.21 -7.17
C LEU A 121 -9.65 1.81 -6.57
N SER A 122 -8.60 1.62 -5.76
CA SER A 122 -8.36 0.35 -5.08
C SER A 122 -9.51 -0.02 -4.13
N SER A 123 -10.04 0.97 -3.41
CA SER A 123 -11.21 0.79 -2.53
C SER A 123 -12.47 0.46 -3.32
N PHE A 124 -12.66 1.10 -4.48
CA PHE A 124 -13.77 0.79 -5.39
C PHE A 124 -13.68 -0.64 -5.92
N ILE A 125 -12.51 -1.07 -6.41
CA ILE A 125 -12.28 -2.45 -6.87
C ILE A 125 -12.57 -3.46 -5.75
N ASN A 126 -12.10 -3.19 -4.54
CA ASN A 126 -12.35 -4.05 -3.37
C ASN A 126 -13.84 -4.15 -3.00
N GLY A 127 -14.63 -3.11 -3.27
CA GLY A 127 -16.07 -3.09 -3.04
C GLY A 127 -16.90 -3.66 -4.19
N THR A 128 -16.29 -3.93 -5.34
CA THR A 128 -16.98 -4.21 -6.59
C THR A 128 -16.67 -5.63 -7.07
N PRO A 129 -17.64 -6.56 -7.12
CA PRO A 129 -17.39 -7.94 -7.51
C PRO A 129 -17.30 -8.16 -9.03
N GLU A 130 -17.65 -7.15 -9.84
CA GLU A 130 -17.77 -7.27 -11.29
C GLU A 130 -16.80 -6.34 -12.03
N TYR A 131 -15.94 -6.92 -12.87
CA TYR A 131 -14.99 -6.16 -13.68
C TYR A 131 -15.62 -5.11 -14.61
N PRO A 132 -16.77 -5.35 -15.28
CA PRO A 132 -17.40 -4.33 -16.11
C PRO A 132 -17.77 -3.03 -15.38
N GLN A 133 -18.13 -3.12 -14.10
CA GLN A 133 -18.45 -1.94 -13.29
C GLN A 133 -17.19 -1.11 -12.97
N VAL A 134 -16.02 -1.76 -12.89
CA VAL A 134 -14.73 -1.07 -12.76
C VAL A 134 -14.33 -0.37 -14.05
N LEU A 135 -14.60 -0.97 -15.21
CA LEU A 135 -14.36 -0.33 -16.51
C LEU A 135 -15.15 0.98 -16.63
N GLU A 136 -16.44 0.93 -16.33
CA GLU A 136 -17.32 2.10 -16.35
C GLU A 136 -16.85 3.18 -15.36
N TYR A 137 -16.49 2.79 -14.13
CA TYR A 137 -15.95 3.73 -13.15
C TYR A 137 -14.64 4.39 -13.61
N VAL A 138 -13.74 3.62 -14.25
CA VAL A 138 -12.48 4.16 -14.76
C VAL A 138 -12.74 5.14 -15.89
N ASP A 139 -13.60 4.80 -16.85
CA ASP A 139 -13.96 5.63 -18.01
C ASP A 139 -14.63 6.95 -17.58
N GLU A 140 -15.49 6.92 -16.56
CA GLU A 140 -16.17 8.12 -16.07
C GLU A 140 -15.27 9.05 -15.24
N ARG A 141 -14.29 8.51 -14.51
CA ARG A 141 -13.53 9.26 -13.48
C ARG A 141 -12.12 9.63 -13.89
N PHE A 142 -11.53 8.90 -14.82
CA PHE A 142 -10.14 9.07 -15.21
C PHE A 142 -10.06 9.44 -16.68
N VAL A 143 -9.33 10.51 -16.97
CA VAL A 143 -9.01 10.90 -18.35
C VAL A 143 -7.62 10.35 -18.66
N TRP A 144 -7.57 9.04 -18.88
CA TRP A 144 -6.35 8.36 -19.33
C TRP A 144 -6.28 8.39 -20.86
N ASP A 145 -5.06 8.46 -21.39
CA ASP A 145 -4.86 8.37 -22.83
C ASP A 145 -5.04 6.89 -23.23
N GLU A 146 -6.08 6.60 -24.01
CA GLU A 146 -6.42 5.23 -24.42
C GLU A 146 -5.31 4.57 -25.26
N ASP A 147 -4.46 5.37 -25.91
CA ASP A 147 -3.32 4.91 -26.71
C ASP A 147 -2.05 4.69 -25.86
N GLU A 148 -2.12 4.91 -24.54
CA GLU A 148 -0.97 4.73 -23.66
C GLU A 148 -0.84 3.26 -23.20
N ASP A 149 0.27 2.61 -23.59
CA ASP A 149 0.63 1.24 -23.19
C ASP A 149 0.48 1.01 -21.67
N THR A 150 0.76 2.05 -20.87
CA THR A 150 0.66 2.02 -19.40
C THR A 150 -0.77 1.78 -18.91
N MET A 151 -1.79 2.35 -19.55
CA MET A 151 -3.19 2.13 -19.22
C MET A 151 -3.59 0.68 -19.51
N SER A 152 -3.23 0.19 -20.69
CA SER A 152 -3.53 -1.19 -21.10
C SER A 152 -2.90 -2.22 -20.14
N GLU A 153 -1.64 -2.01 -19.77
CA GLU A 153 -0.94 -2.85 -18.79
C GLU A 153 -1.62 -2.83 -17.41
N PHE A 154 -2.00 -1.65 -16.93
CA PHE A 154 -2.69 -1.51 -15.65
C PHE A 154 -4.05 -2.23 -15.67
N MET A 155 -4.85 -2.02 -16.71
CA MET A 155 -6.17 -2.64 -16.84
C MET A 155 -6.07 -4.17 -16.98
N GLY A 156 -5.01 -4.68 -17.61
CA GLY A 156 -4.73 -6.12 -17.65
C GLY A 156 -4.40 -6.73 -16.28
N ILE A 157 -3.77 -5.96 -15.38
CA ILE A 157 -3.55 -6.41 -13.98
C ILE A 157 -4.88 -6.49 -13.23
N VAL A 158 -5.75 -5.47 -13.40
CA VAL A 158 -7.08 -5.44 -12.79
C VAL A 158 -7.92 -6.60 -13.31
N GLU A 159 -7.96 -6.82 -14.63
CA GLU A 159 -8.68 -7.94 -15.25
C GLU A 159 -8.20 -9.29 -14.70
N LYS A 160 -6.88 -9.49 -14.63
CA LYS A 160 -6.28 -10.72 -14.11
C LYS A 160 -6.65 -10.96 -12.64
N PHE A 161 -6.72 -9.91 -11.83
CA PHE A 161 -7.22 -10.00 -10.45
C PHE A 161 -8.65 -10.54 -10.44
N TYR A 162 -9.55 -9.96 -11.23
CA TYR A 162 -10.94 -10.44 -11.32
C TYR A 162 -11.05 -11.88 -11.82
N TYR A 163 -10.32 -12.22 -12.87
CA TYR A 163 -10.30 -13.60 -13.40
C TYR A 163 -9.83 -14.61 -12.35
N THR A 164 -8.79 -14.27 -11.58
CA THR A 164 -8.21 -15.16 -10.57
C THR A 164 -9.14 -15.39 -9.38
N HIS A 165 -9.88 -14.35 -8.98
CA HIS A 165 -10.63 -14.33 -7.74
C HIS A 165 -12.14 -14.53 -7.89
N TYR A 166 -12.71 -14.15 -9.04
CA TYR A 166 -14.14 -14.22 -9.32
C TYR A 166 -14.46 -15.04 -10.59
N GLY A 167 -13.45 -15.26 -11.46
CA GLY A 167 -13.60 -16.00 -12.72
C GLY A 167 -13.59 -17.52 -12.61
N ARG A 168 -13.30 -18.09 -11.42
CA ARG A 168 -13.46 -19.54 -11.19
C ARG A 168 -14.91 -19.85 -10.82
N LYS A 169 -15.76 -20.04 -11.83
CA LYS A 169 -17.01 -20.81 -11.72
C LYS A 169 -16.88 -22.09 -12.52
#